data_AF-A0AAD7HJ58-F1
#
_entry.id   AF-A0AAD7HJ58-F1
#
_cell.length_a   1.000
_cell.length_b   1.000
_cell.length_c   1.000
_cell.angle_alpha   90.00
_cell.angle_beta   90.00
_cell.angle_gamma   90.00
#
_symmetry.space_group_name_H-M   'P 1'
#
loop_
_entity.id
_entity.type
_entity.pdbx_description
1 polymer ?
#
loop_
_entity_poly.entity_id
_entity_poly.type
_entity_poly.pdbx_seq_one_letter_code
_entity_poly.pdbx_strand_id
1 'polypeptide(L)'
;MAMDFLESDDFAVVLGLKTSIYPERNLADGQEFERHRRLMFYLRRNSQESEAQRDVVWSRFCALYLPATINRLLSLSVPTDAINAAERDMIADFSANNPWHEMLVQIQHIPYLAKYLRSSNPIAAPGKHLPQLLAERLAAMSGRWDRKMLAVARSPSDEDKRQYYIAATGSAVQLLSTLCTHYINERDRTTVISSETQQNLLPFLLIWSRRYHGQFLGDVSSRMIAFVSGEPTLDQEFNRVRRSYKNWDVCGLPSCNVRKALKVCARCQTVRYCSPDHQRIDWSQGAGSLHKYSCFRTEY
;
A
#
# COMPACT_ATOMS: atom_id res chain seq x y z
N MET A 1 29.90 1.14 15.77
CA MET A 1 28.87 0.09 15.67
C MET A 1 28.37 0.17 14.24
N ALA A 2 28.61 -0.85 13.41
CA ALA A 2 28.05 -0.87 12.06
C ALA A 2 26.52 -0.86 12.20
N MET A 3 25.85 0.11 11.57
CA MET A 3 24.39 0.09 11.56
C MET A 3 23.96 -1.01 10.61
N ASP A 4 23.39 -2.08 11.14
CA ASP A 4 22.80 -3.14 10.33
C ASP A 4 21.76 -2.56 9.36
N PHE A 5 21.80 -3.02 8.12
CA PHE A 5 20.80 -2.66 7.10
C PHE A 5 19.44 -3.25 7.48
N LEU A 6 18.37 -2.48 7.31
CA LEU A 6 17.01 -3.01 7.47
C LEU A 6 16.68 -3.96 6.32
N GLU A 7 16.29 -5.18 6.65
CA GLU A 7 15.81 -6.17 5.69
C GLU A 7 14.28 -6.29 5.70
N SER A 8 13.72 -6.97 4.69
CA SER A 8 12.28 -7.28 4.66
C SER A 8 11.80 -8.05 5.89
N ASP A 9 12.68 -8.89 6.45
CA ASP A 9 12.36 -9.77 7.56
C ASP A 9 12.22 -8.98 8.87
N ASP A 10 12.88 -7.82 8.98
CA ASP A 10 12.75 -6.89 10.11
C ASP A 10 11.33 -6.30 10.16
N PHE A 11 10.78 -5.91 9.00
CA PHE A 11 9.39 -5.48 8.88
C PHE A 11 8.40 -6.62 9.19
N ALA A 12 8.68 -7.83 8.71
CA ALA A 12 7.86 -9.01 8.98
C ALA A 12 7.83 -9.38 10.47
N VAL A 13 8.97 -9.24 11.17
CA VAL A 13 9.06 -9.43 12.63
C VAL A 13 8.22 -8.41 13.37
N VAL A 14 8.37 -7.11 13.05
CA VAL A 14 7.57 -6.04 13.67
C VAL A 14 6.08 -6.33 13.48
N LEU A 15 5.66 -6.69 12.26
CA LEU A 15 4.27 -6.97 11.92
C LEU A 15 3.72 -8.29 12.48
N GLY A 16 4.52 -9.09 13.20
CA GLY A 16 4.11 -10.39 13.73
C GLY A 16 3.87 -11.45 12.65
N LEU A 17 4.52 -11.32 11.50
CA LEU A 17 4.45 -12.24 10.35
C LEU A 17 5.61 -13.25 10.34
N LYS A 18 6.67 -12.96 11.09
CA LYS A 18 7.85 -13.81 11.27
C LYS A 18 8.32 -13.75 12.72
N THR A 19 8.74 -14.88 13.27
CA THR A 19 9.41 -14.92 14.58
C THR A 19 10.86 -14.50 14.45
N SER A 20 11.29 -13.55 15.29
CA SER A 20 12.68 -13.16 15.44
C SER A 20 13.46 -14.20 16.23
N ILE A 21 14.73 -14.38 15.88
CA ILE A 21 15.70 -15.12 16.70
C ILE A 21 15.99 -14.43 18.04
N TYR A 22 15.65 -13.14 18.15
CA TYR A 22 15.78 -12.32 19.35
C TYR A 22 14.40 -12.20 20.03
N PRO A 23 14.14 -12.93 21.13
CA PRO A 23 12.82 -13.00 21.75
C PRO A 23 12.18 -11.64 22.07
N GLU A 24 12.98 -10.65 22.47
CA GLU A 24 12.55 -9.29 22.81
C GLU A 24 12.03 -8.46 21.63
N ARG A 25 12.33 -8.89 20.40
CA ARG A 25 11.81 -8.26 19.18
C ARG A 25 10.41 -8.76 18.83
N ASN A 26 10.01 -9.93 19.33
CA ASN A 26 8.70 -10.50 19.06
C ASN A 26 7.63 -9.75 19.87
N LEU A 27 6.56 -9.36 19.19
CA LEU A 27 5.38 -8.74 19.81
C LEU A 27 4.24 -9.75 19.84
N ALA A 28 3.61 -9.91 21.00
CA ALA A 28 2.43 -10.75 21.15
C ALA A 28 1.22 -10.18 20.39
N ASP A 29 0.21 -11.03 20.14
CA ASP A 29 -1.09 -10.54 19.67
C ASP A 29 -1.70 -9.61 20.73
N GLY A 30 -2.35 -8.53 20.29
CA GLY A 30 -2.84 -7.47 21.17
C GLY A 30 -1.84 -6.33 21.39
N GLN A 31 -0.56 -6.54 21.02
CA GLN A 31 0.49 -5.51 21.07
C GLN A 31 0.52 -4.56 19.87
N GLU A 32 -0.66 -4.12 19.45
CA GLU A 32 -0.87 -3.43 18.18
C GLU A 32 -0.33 -2.01 18.13
N PHE A 33 -0.36 -1.27 19.24
CA PHE A 33 0.15 0.10 19.27
C PHE A 33 1.67 0.11 19.34
N GLU A 34 2.25 -0.81 20.11
CA GLU A 34 3.70 -1.00 20.10
C GLU A 34 4.20 -1.41 18.71
N ARG A 35 3.47 -2.30 18.04
CA ARG A 35 3.72 -2.68 16.64
C ARG A 35 3.69 -1.47 15.70
N HIS A 36 2.70 -0.60 15.85
CA HIS A 36 2.60 0.61 15.05
C HIS A 36 3.79 1.55 15.30
N ARG A 37 4.16 1.79 16.56
CA ARG A 37 5.31 2.65 16.90
C ARG A 37 6.62 2.11 16.34
N ARG A 38 6.87 0.80 16.50
CA ARG A 38 8.07 0.15 15.92
C ARG A 38 8.07 0.24 14.40
N LEU A 39 6.93 0.02 13.75
CA LEU A 39 6.84 0.14 12.30
C LEU A 39 7.18 1.56 11.83
N MET A 40 6.63 2.59 12.47
CA MET A 40 6.94 3.99 12.11
C MET A 40 8.43 4.31 12.25
N PHE A 41 9.09 3.78 13.28
CA PHE A 41 10.54 3.89 13.42
C PHE A 41 11.28 3.22 12.25
N TYR A 42 10.89 2.00 11.88
CA TYR A 42 11.53 1.24 10.80
C TYR A 42 11.30 1.91 9.44
N LEU A 43 10.10 2.44 9.19
CA LEU A 43 9.80 3.18 7.97
C LEU A 43 10.63 4.46 7.85
N ARG A 44 10.77 5.23 8.94
CA ARG A 44 11.62 6.42 8.96
C ARG A 44 13.09 6.08 8.74
N ARG A 45 13.59 4.97 9.29
CA ARG A 45 14.97 4.55 9.06
C ARG A 45 15.18 4.06 7.63
N ASN A 46 14.23 3.30 7.08
CA ASN A 46 14.32 2.80 5.71
C ASN A 46 14.16 3.93 4.67
N SER A 47 13.46 5.02 4.98
CA SER A 47 13.36 6.16 4.07
C SER A 47 14.70 6.88 3.85
N GLN A 48 15.68 6.66 4.73
CA GLN A 48 17.06 7.14 4.61
C GLN A 48 17.94 6.27 3.71
N GLU A 49 17.48 5.08 3.32
CA GLU A 49 18.18 4.20 2.38
C GLU A 49 18.03 4.70 0.93
N SER A 50 18.91 4.24 0.05
CA SER A 50 18.80 4.53 -1.39
C SER A 50 17.50 3.95 -1.97
N GLU A 51 16.96 4.59 -3.02
CA GLU A 51 15.73 4.11 -3.67
C GLU A 51 15.84 2.64 -4.10
N ALA A 52 16.97 2.27 -4.72
CA ALA A 52 17.24 0.89 -5.11
C ALA A 52 17.22 -0.09 -3.93
N GLN A 53 17.78 0.29 -2.78
CA GLN A 53 17.75 -0.55 -1.58
C GLN A 53 16.32 -0.70 -1.03
N ARG A 54 15.55 0.40 -0.98
CA ARG A 54 14.14 0.35 -0.55
C ARG A 54 13.32 -0.56 -1.47
N ASP A 55 13.52 -0.48 -2.78
CA ASP A 55 12.84 -1.33 -3.76
C ASP A 55 13.15 -2.81 -3.57
N VAL A 56 14.39 -3.15 -3.20
CA VAL A 56 14.78 -4.53 -2.86
C VAL A 56 14.04 -5.01 -1.62
N VAL A 57 14.05 -4.20 -0.55
CA VAL A 57 13.36 -4.51 0.72
C VAL A 57 11.86 -4.70 0.48
N TRP A 58 11.22 -3.78 -0.24
CA TRP A 58 9.79 -3.83 -0.54
C TRP A 58 9.42 -4.97 -1.50
N SER A 59 10.22 -5.23 -2.52
CA SER A 59 10.01 -6.36 -3.42
C SER A 59 10.10 -7.69 -2.70
N ARG A 60 11.10 -7.86 -1.82
CA ARG A 60 11.26 -9.07 -1.00
C ARG A 60 10.11 -9.21 -0.01
N PHE A 61 9.75 -8.13 0.67
CA PHE A 61 8.63 -8.13 1.61
C PHE A 61 7.32 -8.54 0.92
N CYS A 62 6.99 -7.92 -0.22
CA CYS A 62 5.78 -8.29 -0.95
C CYS A 62 5.79 -9.75 -1.37
N ALA A 63 6.89 -10.23 -1.92
CA ALA A 63 6.95 -11.59 -2.45
C ALA A 63 6.74 -12.67 -1.38
N LEU A 64 7.20 -12.40 -0.16
CA LEU A 64 7.18 -13.37 0.95
C LEU A 64 6.00 -13.17 1.91
N TYR A 65 5.62 -11.93 2.22
CA TYR A 65 4.76 -11.59 3.35
C TYR A 65 3.45 -10.89 2.98
N LEU A 66 3.23 -10.55 1.71
CA LEU A 66 2.00 -9.87 1.28
C LEU A 66 0.71 -10.64 1.62
N PRO A 67 0.60 -11.96 1.39
CA PRO A 67 -0.62 -12.69 1.74
C PRO A 67 -0.93 -12.60 3.24
N ALA A 68 0.07 -12.81 4.09
CA ALA A 68 -0.07 -12.72 5.54
C ALA A 68 -0.42 -11.31 6.02
N THR A 69 0.18 -10.27 5.40
CA THR A 69 -0.13 -8.86 5.67
C THR A 69 -1.59 -8.54 5.38
N ILE A 70 -2.10 -8.99 4.21
CA ILE A 70 -3.49 -8.78 3.83
C ILE A 70 -4.43 -9.54 4.78
N ASN A 71 -4.13 -10.79 5.10
CA ASN A 71 -4.95 -11.57 6.04
C ASN A 71 -5.05 -10.87 7.40
N ARG A 72 -3.94 -10.38 7.96
CA ARG A 72 -3.97 -9.63 9.22
C ARG A 72 -4.81 -8.35 9.14
N LEU A 73 -4.75 -7.63 8.01
CA LEU A 73 -5.59 -6.44 7.82
C LEU A 73 -7.08 -6.77 7.74
N LEU A 74 -7.43 -7.91 7.13
CA LEU A 74 -8.82 -8.41 7.06
C LEU A 74 -9.32 -8.88 8.44
N SER A 75 -8.45 -9.49 9.25
CA SER A 75 -8.76 -10.01 10.59
C SER A 75 -8.04 -9.26 11.71
N LEU A 76 -8.27 -7.95 11.80
CA LEU A 76 -7.69 -7.13 12.86
C LEU A 76 -8.08 -7.65 14.25
N SER A 77 -7.07 -7.79 15.11
CA SER A 77 -7.28 -8.05 16.53
C SER A 77 -7.58 -6.75 17.27
N VAL A 78 -8.34 -6.85 18.36
CA VAL A 78 -8.56 -5.70 19.25
C VAL A 78 -7.25 -5.42 19.99
N PRO A 79 -6.70 -4.20 19.93
CA PRO A 79 -5.53 -3.83 20.73
C PRO A 79 -5.81 -4.00 22.22
N THR A 80 -4.91 -4.68 22.95
CA THR A 80 -4.99 -4.89 24.41
C THR A 80 -3.85 -4.22 25.18
N ASP A 81 -2.91 -3.57 24.47
CA ASP A 81 -1.85 -2.78 25.06
C ASP A 81 -2.36 -1.73 26.04
N ALA A 82 -1.57 -1.50 27.09
CA ALA A 82 -1.76 -0.34 27.96
C ALA A 82 -1.51 0.95 27.16
N ILE A 83 -2.59 1.64 26.80
CA ILE A 83 -2.52 2.93 26.13
C ILE A 83 -2.51 4.09 27.14
N ASN A 84 -1.76 5.14 26.82
CA ASN A 84 -1.86 6.39 27.58
C ASN A 84 -3.09 7.20 27.13
N ALA A 85 -3.41 8.26 27.89
CA ALA A 85 -4.56 9.11 27.59
C ALA A 85 -4.49 9.80 26.22
N ALA A 86 -3.28 10.06 25.70
CA ALA A 86 -3.06 10.69 24.41
C ALA A 86 -3.27 9.72 23.23
N GLU A 87 -3.13 8.41 23.47
CA GLU A 87 -3.31 7.33 22.48
C GLU A 87 -4.78 6.86 22.37
N ARG A 88 -5.70 7.39 23.20
CA ARG A 88 -7.13 6.99 23.15
C ARG A 88 -7.78 7.22 21.78
N ASP A 89 -7.37 8.26 21.07
CA ASP A 89 -7.85 8.50 19.70
C ASP A 89 -7.43 7.37 18.75
N MET A 90 -6.24 6.80 18.95
CA MET A 90 -5.70 5.74 18.09
C MET A 90 -6.53 4.45 18.17
N ILE A 91 -7.16 4.13 19.31
CA ILE A 91 -8.06 2.96 19.40
C ILE A 91 -9.22 3.09 18.43
N ALA A 92 -9.87 4.25 18.42
CA ALA A 92 -11.00 4.48 17.54
C ALA A 92 -10.56 4.56 16.07
N ASP A 93 -9.34 5.03 15.81
CA ASP A 93 -8.79 5.13 14.48
C ASP A 93 -8.17 3.82 13.97
N PHE A 94 -7.94 2.83 14.84
CA PHE A 94 -7.17 1.62 14.54
C PHE A 94 -7.73 0.81 13.37
N SER A 95 -9.05 0.76 13.23
CA SER A 95 -9.67 0.02 12.12
C SER A 95 -9.21 0.54 10.75
N ALA A 96 -9.08 1.86 10.59
CA ALA A 96 -8.67 2.52 9.36
C ALA A 96 -7.19 2.87 9.30
N ASN A 97 -6.53 3.06 10.45
CA ASN A 97 -5.09 3.30 10.53
C ASN A 97 -4.38 2.35 11.50
N ASN A 98 -3.72 1.34 10.95
CA ASN A 98 -3.01 0.29 11.68
C ASN A 98 -1.71 -0.10 10.94
N PRO A 99 -0.83 -0.89 11.57
CA PRO A 99 0.48 -1.22 11.02
C PRO A 99 0.42 -1.91 9.65
N TRP A 100 -0.57 -2.78 9.43
CA TRP A 100 -0.69 -3.50 8.16
C TRP A 100 -1.19 -2.59 7.04
N HIS A 101 -2.12 -1.67 7.34
CA HIS A 101 -2.54 -0.61 6.42
C HIS A 101 -1.33 0.24 6.01
N GLU A 102 -0.56 0.73 6.99
CA GLU A 102 0.64 1.53 6.73
C GLU A 102 1.66 0.77 5.87
N MET A 103 1.90 -0.51 6.15
CA MET A 103 2.77 -1.33 5.32
C MET A 103 2.26 -1.42 3.87
N LEU A 104 0.95 -1.63 3.66
CA LEU A 104 0.35 -1.66 2.32
C LEU A 104 0.50 -0.34 1.58
N VAL A 105 0.39 0.81 2.26
CA VAL A 105 0.65 2.13 1.66
C VAL A 105 2.07 2.20 1.11
N GLN A 106 3.06 1.68 1.85
CA GLN A 106 4.46 1.69 1.42
C GLN A 106 4.70 0.81 0.21
N ILE A 107 4.02 -0.35 0.11
CA ILE A 107 4.27 -1.32 -0.96
C ILE A 107 3.29 -1.26 -2.13
N GLN A 108 2.36 -0.32 -2.14
CA GLN A 108 1.31 -0.27 -3.16
C GLN A 108 1.81 -0.09 -4.60
N HIS A 109 3.01 0.49 -4.75
CA HIS A 109 3.66 0.70 -6.05
C HIS A 109 4.47 -0.51 -6.52
N ILE A 110 4.64 -1.53 -5.67
CA ILE A 110 5.47 -2.70 -5.97
C ILE A 110 4.71 -3.66 -6.89
N PRO A 111 5.28 -4.11 -8.03
CA PRO A 111 4.61 -4.98 -8.99
C PRO A 111 4.05 -6.29 -8.42
N TYR A 112 4.60 -6.77 -7.31
CA TYR A 112 4.12 -7.95 -6.58
C TYR A 112 2.70 -7.78 -6.03
N LEU A 113 2.29 -6.58 -5.62
CA LEU A 113 0.90 -6.31 -5.22
C LEU A 113 -0.04 -6.47 -6.42
N ALA A 114 0.33 -5.88 -7.54
CA ALA A 114 -0.44 -5.99 -8.78
C ALA A 114 -0.53 -7.44 -9.27
N LYS A 115 0.53 -8.24 -9.08
CA LYS A 115 0.53 -9.69 -9.34
C LYS A 115 -0.46 -10.40 -8.40
N TYR A 116 -0.36 -10.15 -7.10
CA TYR A 116 -1.22 -10.75 -6.07
C TYR A 116 -2.71 -10.53 -6.37
N LEU A 117 -3.12 -9.27 -6.56
CA LEU A 117 -4.53 -8.91 -6.77
C LEU A 117 -5.17 -9.52 -8.02
N ARG A 118 -4.36 -9.94 -9.00
CA ARG A 118 -4.82 -10.59 -10.24
C ARG A 118 -4.68 -12.11 -10.23
N SER A 119 -4.01 -12.67 -9.23
CA SER A 119 -3.77 -14.10 -9.20
C SER A 119 -5.07 -14.84 -8.99
N SER A 120 -5.23 -15.96 -9.71
CA SER A 120 -6.29 -16.93 -9.47
C SER A 120 -5.93 -17.94 -8.38
N ASN A 121 -4.70 -17.87 -7.84
CA ASN A 121 -4.28 -18.74 -6.75
C ASN A 121 -5.15 -18.49 -5.50
N PRO A 122 -5.65 -19.55 -4.83
CA PRO A 122 -6.44 -19.41 -3.60
C PRO A 122 -5.78 -18.56 -2.51
N ILE A 123 -4.45 -18.58 -2.41
CA ILE A 123 -3.68 -17.76 -1.45
C ILE A 123 -3.94 -16.26 -1.67
N ALA A 124 -4.22 -15.85 -2.91
CA ALA A 124 -4.47 -14.46 -3.27
C ALA A 124 -5.95 -14.03 -3.24
N ALA A 125 -6.87 -14.99 -3.07
CA ALA A 125 -8.31 -14.70 -3.02
C ALA A 125 -8.68 -13.59 -2.01
N PRO A 126 -8.08 -13.52 -0.80
CA PRO A 126 -8.39 -12.46 0.17
C PRO A 126 -8.17 -11.03 -0.36
N GLY A 127 -7.24 -10.85 -1.31
CA GLY A 127 -6.96 -9.53 -1.90
C GLY A 127 -8.14 -8.89 -2.61
N LYS A 128 -9.09 -9.69 -3.10
CA LYS A 128 -10.29 -9.21 -3.80
C LYS A 128 -11.25 -8.46 -2.89
N HIS A 129 -11.22 -8.73 -1.59
CA HIS A 129 -12.09 -8.07 -0.61
C HIS A 129 -11.52 -6.75 -0.08
N LEU A 130 -10.25 -6.47 -0.38
CA LEU A 130 -9.53 -5.35 0.19
C LEU A 130 -10.08 -3.96 -0.20
N PRO A 131 -10.49 -3.69 -1.48
CA PRO A 131 -11.11 -2.41 -1.82
C PRO A 131 -12.38 -2.13 -1.00
N GLN A 132 -13.29 -3.12 -0.91
CA GLN A 132 -14.52 -3.00 -0.14
C GLN A 132 -14.23 -2.70 1.33
N LEU A 133 -13.38 -3.50 1.98
CA LEU A 133 -13.06 -3.33 3.40
C LEU A 133 -12.46 -1.95 3.69
N LEU A 134 -11.52 -1.47 2.86
CA LEU A 134 -10.92 -0.16 3.06
C LEU A 134 -11.93 0.97 2.83
N ALA A 135 -12.81 0.83 1.85
CA ALA A 135 -13.86 1.81 1.60
C ALA A 135 -14.86 1.89 2.76
N GLU A 136 -15.28 0.75 3.33
CA GLU A 136 -16.15 0.68 4.51
C GLU A 136 -15.52 1.36 5.73
N ARG A 137 -14.26 1.01 6.03
CA ARG A 137 -13.52 1.59 7.16
C ARG A 137 -13.33 3.09 6.97
N LEU A 138 -12.98 3.52 5.77
CA LEU A 138 -12.81 4.94 5.47
C LEU A 138 -14.16 5.69 5.62
N ALA A 139 -15.25 5.15 5.06
CA ALA A 139 -16.59 5.74 5.20
C ALA A 139 -17.00 5.88 6.68
N ALA A 140 -16.77 4.84 7.50
CA ALA A 140 -17.05 4.85 8.93
C ALA A 140 -16.24 5.91 9.69
N MET A 141 -14.99 6.15 9.28
CA MET A 141 -14.08 7.08 9.96
C MET A 141 -14.12 8.52 9.43
N SER A 142 -14.64 8.73 8.22
CA SER A 142 -14.55 10.00 7.50
C SER A 142 -15.08 11.19 8.30
N GLY A 143 -16.24 11.07 8.94
CA GLY A 143 -16.82 12.16 9.74
C GLY A 143 -15.98 12.53 10.97
N ARG A 144 -15.33 11.55 11.61
CA ARG A 144 -14.43 11.80 12.75
C ARG A 144 -13.14 12.46 12.27
N TRP A 145 -12.51 11.92 11.23
CA TRP A 145 -11.26 12.45 10.68
C TRP A 145 -11.45 13.86 10.13
N ASP A 146 -12.55 14.15 9.43
CA ASP A 146 -12.88 15.48 8.95
C ASP A 146 -12.91 16.53 10.09
N ARG A 147 -13.59 16.20 11.20
CA ARG A 147 -13.63 17.07 12.39
C ARG A 147 -12.25 17.30 13.00
N LYS A 148 -11.40 16.27 13.03
CA LYS A 148 -10.02 16.39 13.55
C LYS A 148 -9.13 17.25 12.64
N MET A 149 -9.33 17.19 11.32
CA MET A 149 -8.64 18.07 10.38
C MET A 149 -9.06 19.53 10.48
N LEU A 150 -10.31 19.78 10.88
CA LEU A 150 -10.87 21.13 11.05
C LEU A 150 -10.67 21.70 12.45
N ALA A 151 -10.13 20.92 13.39
CA ALA A 151 -9.90 21.38 14.74
C ALA A 151 -8.97 22.60 14.74
N VAL A 152 -9.38 23.66 15.43
CA VAL A 152 -8.59 24.88 15.54
C VAL A 152 -7.31 24.56 16.30
N ALA A 153 -6.16 24.70 15.64
CA ALA A 153 -4.86 24.52 16.27
C ALA A 153 -4.62 25.63 17.29
N ARG A 154 -4.55 25.27 18.58
CA ARG A 154 -4.22 26.20 19.68
C ARG A 154 -2.77 26.09 20.12
N SER A 155 -2.10 25.03 19.69
CA SER A 155 -0.71 24.72 19.98
C SER A 155 -0.04 24.05 18.76
N PRO A 156 1.30 24.02 18.68
CA PRO A 156 2.01 23.27 17.65
C PRO A 156 1.61 21.79 17.62
N SER A 157 1.37 21.17 18.79
CA SER A 157 0.91 19.78 18.87
C SER A 157 -0.47 19.57 18.23
N ASP A 158 -1.35 20.57 18.25
CA ASP A 158 -2.66 20.46 17.59
C ASP A 158 -2.51 20.53 16.07
N GLU A 159 -1.58 21.34 15.57
CA GLU A 159 -1.28 21.39 14.13
C GLU A 159 -0.65 20.08 13.67
N ASP A 160 0.29 19.50 14.42
CA ASP A 160 0.87 18.18 14.11
C ASP A 160 -0.22 17.09 14.04
N LYS A 161 -1.19 17.11 14.96
CA LYS A 161 -2.33 16.19 14.93
C LYS A 161 -3.19 16.41 13.70
N ARG A 162 -3.48 17.66 13.34
CA ARG A 162 -4.23 18.00 12.13
C ARG A 162 -3.52 17.49 10.88
N GLN A 163 -2.22 17.75 10.74
CA GLN A 163 -1.41 17.27 9.63
C GLN A 163 -1.35 15.74 9.57
N TYR A 164 -1.27 15.07 10.72
CA TYR A 164 -1.38 13.62 10.80
C TYR A 164 -2.70 13.11 10.20
N TYR A 165 -3.85 13.69 10.55
CA TYR A 165 -5.14 13.24 10.00
C TYR A 165 -5.25 13.51 8.50
N ILE A 166 -4.71 14.63 8.00
CA ILE A 166 -4.66 14.91 6.54
C ILE A 166 -3.82 13.83 5.84
N ALA A 167 -2.63 13.53 6.36
CA ALA A 167 -1.72 12.53 5.79
C ALA A 167 -2.29 11.10 5.86
N ALA A 168 -2.87 10.70 6.99
CA ALA A 168 -3.48 9.39 7.19
C ALA A 168 -4.66 9.19 6.22
N THR A 169 -5.53 10.20 6.10
CA THR A 169 -6.66 10.17 5.15
C THR A 169 -6.18 10.11 3.71
N GLY A 170 -5.19 10.93 3.35
CA GLY A 170 -4.61 10.92 2.00
C GLY A 170 -4.02 9.56 1.65
N SER A 171 -3.32 8.94 2.60
CA SER A 171 -2.71 7.61 2.43
C SER A 171 -3.76 6.51 2.26
N ALA A 172 -4.83 6.53 3.06
CA ALA A 172 -5.94 5.59 2.95
C ALA A 172 -6.70 5.74 1.62
N VAL A 173 -7.01 6.97 1.20
CA VAL A 173 -7.66 7.25 -0.08
C VAL A 173 -6.76 6.84 -1.26
N GLN A 174 -5.45 7.12 -1.18
CA GLN A 174 -4.49 6.72 -2.20
C GLN A 174 -4.39 5.19 -2.33
N LEU A 175 -4.31 4.47 -1.20
CA LEU A 175 -4.28 3.01 -1.22
C LEU A 175 -5.56 2.46 -1.85
N LEU A 176 -6.73 2.94 -1.42
CA LEU A 176 -8.01 2.55 -1.99
C LEU A 176 -8.05 2.81 -3.52
N SER A 177 -7.58 3.97 -3.96
CA SER A 177 -7.48 4.33 -5.38
C SER A 177 -6.59 3.37 -6.17
N THR A 178 -5.42 3.02 -5.63
CA THR A 178 -4.52 2.04 -6.25
C THR A 178 -5.19 0.67 -6.38
N LEU A 179 -5.90 0.21 -5.33
CA LEU A 179 -6.60 -1.07 -5.38
C LEU A 179 -7.74 -1.06 -6.41
N CYS A 180 -8.58 -0.03 -6.41
CA CYS A 180 -9.67 0.15 -7.38
C CYS A 180 -9.16 0.20 -8.82
N THR A 181 -7.99 0.80 -9.05
CA THR A 181 -7.34 0.84 -10.38
C THR A 181 -7.08 -0.56 -10.95
N HIS A 182 -6.84 -1.56 -10.10
CA HIS A 182 -6.65 -2.93 -10.57
C HIS A 182 -7.94 -3.58 -11.10
N TYR A 183 -9.10 -3.11 -10.63
CA TYR A 183 -10.43 -3.58 -11.01
C TYR A 183 -11.15 -2.65 -11.98
N ILE A 184 -10.46 -1.69 -12.61
CA ILE A 184 -11.09 -0.74 -13.56
C ILE A 184 -11.77 -1.41 -14.78
N ASN A 185 -11.41 -2.66 -15.08
CA ASN A 185 -12.02 -3.42 -16.16
C ASN A 185 -13.36 -4.07 -15.75
N GLU A 186 -13.70 -4.08 -14.46
CA GLU A 186 -15.00 -4.55 -13.99
C GLU A 186 -16.07 -3.57 -14.45
N ARG A 187 -17.00 -4.04 -15.29
CA ARG A 187 -18.08 -3.21 -15.84
C ARG A 187 -18.98 -2.66 -14.75
N ASP A 188 -19.21 -3.48 -13.74
CA ASP A 188 -20.00 -3.12 -12.57
C ASP A 188 -19.07 -2.81 -11.39
N ARG A 189 -18.81 -1.51 -11.17
CA ARG A 189 -17.97 -1.03 -10.06
C ARG A 189 -18.57 -1.35 -8.69
N THR A 190 -19.87 -1.68 -8.61
CA THR A 190 -20.53 -2.07 -7.36
C THR A 190 -20.09 -3.45 -6.86
N THR A 191 -19.51 -4.27 -7.75
CA THR A 191 -18.85 -5.54 -7.38
C THR A 191 -17.51 -5.35 -6.67
N VAL A 192 -16.92 -4.15 -6.78
CA VAL A 192 -15.63 -3.78 -6.15
C VAL A 192 -15.86 -3.02 -4.86
N ILE A 193 -16.75 -2.01 -4.89
CA ILE A 193 -17.20 -1.27 -3.72
C ILE A 193 -18.73 -1.20 -3.76
N SER A 194 -19.44 -1.66 -2.73
CA SER A 194 -20.90 -1.65 -2.67
C SER A 194 -21.49 -0.23 -2.81
N SER A 195 -22.67 -0.12 -3.43
CA SER A 195 -23.34 1.17 -3.65
C SER A 195 -23.57 1.96 -2.35
N GLU A 196 -23.90 1.27 -1.27
CA GLU A 196 -24.06 1.87 0.06
C GLU A 196 -22.75 2.51 0.56
N THR A 197 -21.64 1.77 0.44
CA THR A 197 -20.33 2.28 0.87
C THR A 197 -19.90 3.46 0.00
N GLN A 198 -20.13 3.39 -1.31
CA GLN A 198 -19.89 4.50 -2.23
C GLN A 198 -20.68 5.75 -1.85
N GLN A 199 -21.97 5.61 -1.53
CA GLN A 199 -22.85 6.72 -1.12
C GLN A 199 -22.39 7.35 0.20
N ASN A 200 -21.93 6.54 1.15
CA ASN A 200 -21.43 7.04 2.43
C ASN A 200 -20.08 7.76 2.31
N LEU A 201 -19.22 7.32 1.39
CA LEU A 201 -17.88 7.88 1.20
C LEU A 201 -17.86 9.14 0.32
N LEU A 202 -18.71 9.19 -0.71
CA LEU A 202 -18.70 10.24 -1.74
C LEU A 202 -18.80 11.68 -1.19
N PRO A 203 -19.66 12.00 -0.20
CA PRO A 203 -19.74 13.35 0.36
C PRO A 203 -18.41 13.84 0.92
N PHE A 204 -17.66 12.96 1.59
CA PHE A 204 -16.36 13.30 2.18
C PHE A 204 -15.27 13.46 1.13
N LEU A 205 -15.26 12.61 0.09
CA LEU A 205 -14.35 12.78 -1.04
C LEU A 205 -14.56 14.12 -1.73
N LEU A 206 -15.81 14.54 -1.96
CA LEU A 206 -16.15 15.85 -2.53
C LEU A 206 -15.65 17.01 -1.65
N ILE A 207 -15.84 16.90 -0.34
CA ILE A 207 -15.37 17.88 0.64
C ILE A 207 -13.84 17.98 0.61
N TRP A 208 -13.13 16.85 0.68
CA TRP A 208 -11.67 16.81 0.74
C TRP A 208 -11.03 17.23 -0.58
N SER A 209 -11.57 16.80 -1.72
CA SER A 209 -11.15 17.23 -3.06
C SER A 209 -11.17 18.76 -3.19
N ARG A 210 -12.27 19.40 -2.78
CA ARG A 210 -12.40 20.86 -2.83
C ARG A 210 -11.52 21.58 -1.80
N ARG A 211 -11.54 21.12 -0.55
CA ARG A 211 -10.83 21.78 0.57
C ARG A 211 -9.31 21.72 0.40
N TYR A 212 -8.80 20.61 -0.12
CA TYR A 212 -7.38 20.36 -0.28
C TYR A 212 -6.97 20.37 -1.77
N HIS A 213 -7.68 21.14 -2.60
CA HIS A 213 -7.38 21.25 -4.02
C HIS A 213 -5.91 21.64 -4.27
N GLY A 214 -5.24 20.90 -5.17
CA GLY A 214 -3.82 21.08 -5.47
C GLY A 214 -2.87 20.54 -4.39
N GLN A 215 -3.40 19.85 -3.38
CA GLN A 215 -2.62 19.11 -2.39
C GLN A 215 -2.88 17.61 -2.54
N PHE A 216 -1.98 16.80 -1.99
CA PHE A 216 -2.02 15.34 -2.08
C PHE A 216 -3.40 14.74 -1.77
N LEU A 217 -4.03 15.12 -0.63
CA LEU A 217 -5.35 14.61 -0.25
C LEU A 217 -6.45 15.02 -1.25
N GLY A 218 -6.40 16.24 -1.78
CA GLY A 218 -7.37 16.70 -2.77
C GLY A 218 -7.25 15.91 -4.08
N ASP A 219 -6.02 15.70 -4.55
CA ASP A 219 -5.74 14.99 -5.81
C ASP A 219 -6.13 13.51 -5.76
N VAL A 220 -5.84 12.81 -4.65
CA VAL A 220 -6.27 11.41 -4.46
C VAL A 220 -7.80 11.30 -4.31
N SER A 221 -8.43 12.29 -3.66
CA SER A 221 -9.89 12.32 -3.49
C SER A 221 -10.58 12.52 -4.83
N SER A 222 -10.09 13.44 -5.68
CA SER A 222 -10.59 13.66 -7.03
C SER A 222 -10.56 12.39 -7.89
N ARG A 223 -9.45 11.63 -7.84
CA ARG A 223 -9.36 10.34 -8.54
C ARG A 223 -10.36 9.32 -8.00
N MET A 224 -10.59 9.28 -6.69
CA MET A 224 -11.61 8.39 -6.12
C MET A 224 -13.05 8.79 -6.44
N ILE A 225 -13.35 10.10 -6.52
CA ILE A 225 -14.67 10.58 -6.98
C ILE A 225 -14.94 10.02 -8.37
N ALA A 226 -14.00 10.17 -9.29
CA ALA A 226 -14.15 9.66 -10.65
C ALA A 226 -14.38 8.15 -10.73
N PHE A 227 -13.68 7.38 -9.88
CA PHE A 227 -13.91 5.94 -9.76
C PHE A 227 -15.33 5.64 -9.26
N VAL A 228 -15.79 6.33 -8.22
CA VAL A 228 -17.13 6.09 -7.65
C VAL A 228 -18.24 6.57 -8.60
N SER A 229 -18.04 7.69 -9.30
CA SER A 229 -19.05 8.33 -10.16
C SER A 229 -19.19 7.69 -11.55
N GLY A 230 -18.38 6.69 -11.90
CA GLY A 230 -18.52 6.05 -13.22
C GLY A 230 -17.92 6.83 -14.39
N GLU A 231 -17.06 7.83 -14.15
CA GLU A 231 -16.60 8.74 -15.22
C GLU A 231 -15.76 8.00 -16.29
N PRO A 232 -16.19 7.95 -17.57
CA PRO A 232 -15.50 7.17 -18.62
C PRO A 232 -14.15 7.75 -19.05
N THR A 233 -13.97 9.07 -18.93
CA THR A 233 -12.76 9.78 -19.38
C THR A 233 -11.51 9.32 -18.61
N LEU A 234 -11.69 8.85 -17.38
CA LEU A 234 -10.59 8.46 -16.50
C LEU A 234 -10.22 6.98 -16.65
N ASP A 235 -11.00 6.17 -17.38
CA ASP A 235 -10.63 4.80 -17.71
C ASP A 235 -9.29 4.73 -18.47
N GLN A 236 -8.97 5.75 -19.29
CA GLN A 236 -7.68 5.81 -20.00
C GLN A 236 -6.51 6.06 -19.05
N GLU A 237 -6.67 6.98 -18.09
CA GLU A 237 -5.66 7.28 -17.09
C GLU A 237 -5.45 6.10 -16.14
N PHE A 238 -6.54 5.54 -15.61
CA PHE A 238 -6.48 4.33 -14.78
C PHE A 238 -5.85 3.16 -15.54
N ASN A 239 -6.16 2.98 -16.83
CA ASN A 239 -5.49 1.96 -17.63
C ASN A 239 -4.00 2.22 -17.82
N ARG A 240 -3.58 3.48 -17.97
CA ARG A 240 -2.16 3.86 -18.04
C ARG A 240 -1.47 3.55 -16.72
N VAL A 241 -2.02 3.98 -15.59
CA VAL A 241 -1.50 3.71 -14.24
C VAL A 241 -1.44 2.20 -13.98
N ARG A 242 -2.51 1.48 -14.30
CA ARG A 242 -2.58 0.02 -14.19
C ARG A 242 -1.54 -0.70 -15.04
N ARG A 243 -1.18 -0.18 -16.21
CA ARG A 243 -0.10 -0.75 -17.05
C ARG A 243 1.27 -0.43 -16.47
N SER A 244 1.46 0.78 -15.95
CA SER A 244 2.69 1.23 -15.28
C SER A 244 3.00 0.35 -14.07
N TYR A 245 2.03 0.08 -13.18
CA TYR A 245 2.23 -0.80 -12.01
C TYR A 245 2.62 -2.22 -12.37
N LYS A 246 2.39 -2.63 -13.60
CA LYS A 246 2.75 -3.97 -14.05
C LYS A 246 4.16 -4.02 -14.65
N ASN A 247 4.78 -2.89 -14.96
CA ASN A 247 5.97 -2.82 -15.83
C ASN A 247 5.75 -3.63 -17.13
N TRP A 248 4.54 -3.53 -17.71
CA TRP A 248 4.13 -4.36 -18.85
C TRP A 248 4.19 -3.63 -20.19
N ASP A 249 4.44 -2.33 -20.19
CA ASP A 249 4.41 -1.52 -21.40
C ASP A 249 5.78 -1.29 -22.03
N VAL A 250 6.86 -1.75 -21.39
CA VAL A 250 8.24 -1.63 -21.88
C VAL A 250 9.10 -2.82 -21.44
N CYS A 251 10.14 -3.13 -22.20
CA CYS A 251 11.17 -4.08 -21.81
C CYS A 251 11.84 -3.62 -20.50
N GLY A 252 12.10 -4.56 -19.58
CA GLY A 252 12.73 -4.28 -18.29
C GLY A 252 14.22 -3.91 -18.35
N LEU A 253 14.85 -4.07 -19.51
CA LEU A 253 16.21 -3.58 -19.74
C LEU A 253 16.15 -2.06 -19.97
N PRO A 254 16.76 -1.20 -19.12
CA PRO A 254 16.57 0.25 -19.18
C PRO A 254 16.92 0.91 -20.52
N SER A 255 17.85 0.33 -21.28
CA SER A 255 18.25 0.82 -22.61
C SER A 255 17.32 0.40 -23.74
N CYS A 256 16.27 -0.39 -23.47
CA CYS A 256 15.37 -0.92 -24.48
C CYS A 256 13.95 -0.33 -24.39
N ASN A 257 13.52 0.31 -25.47
CA ASN A 257 12.17 0.91 -25.57
C ASN A 257 11.12 0.01 -26.27
N VAL A 258 11.40 -1.28 -26.45
CA VAL A 258 10.43 -2.20 -27.09
C VAL A 258 9.21 -2.37 -26.18
N ARG A 259 8.02 -2.18 -26.75
CA ARG A 259 6.74 -2.23 -26.03
C ARG A 259 5.83 -3.40 -26.41
N LYS A 260 6.22 -4.21 -27.41
CA LYS A 260 5.42 -5.29 -27.99
C LYS A 260 6.08 -6.65 -27.77
N ALA A 261 5.28 -7.71 -27.78
CA ALA A 261 5.74 -9.11 -27.67
C ALA A 261 6.63 -9.41 -26.45
N LEU A 262 6.38 -8.71 -25.32
CA LEU A 262 7.18 -8.85 -24.11
C LEU A 262 6.87 -10.16 -23.37
N LYS A 263 7.91 -10.97 -23.14
CA LYS A 263 7.89 -12.21 -22.38
C LYS A 263 8.11 -11.92 -20.90
N VAL A 264 7.33 -12.54 -20.03
CA VAL A 264 7.42 -12.35 -18.58
C VAL A 264 8.58 -13.17 -18.00
N CYS A 265 9.26 -12.65 -16.99
CA CYS A 265 10.26 -13.42 -16.25
C CYS A 265 9.58 -14.64 -15.60
N ALA A 266 10.12 -15.85 -15.87
CA ALA A 266 9.53 -17.10 -15.37
C ALA A 266 9.55 -17.23 -13.84
N ARG A 267 10.47 -16.53 -13.15
CA ARG A 267 10.64 -16.62 -11.69
C ARG A 267 9.69 -15.70 -10.93
N CYS A 268 9.81 -14.38 -11.13
CA CYS A 268 9.01 -13.39 -10.40
C CYS A 268 7.67 -13.09 -11.06
N GLN A 269 7.62 -13.16 -12.38
CA GLN A 269 6.50 -12.71 -13.22
C GLN A 269 6.12 -11.23 -13.07
N THR A 270 7.02 -10.40 -12.53
CA THR A 270 6.82 -8.97 -12.29
C THR A 270 7.50 -8.07 -13.34
N VAL A 271 8.52 -8.59 -14.04
CA VAL A 271 9.25 -7.89 -15.10
C VAL A 271 9.07 -8.61 -16.44
N ARG A 272 9.09 -7.87 -17.55
CA ARG A 272 9.00 -8.44 -18.90
C ARG A 272 10.17 -7.99 -19.79
N TYR A 273 10.55 -8.84 -20.74
CA TYR A 273 11.62 -8.58 -21.70
C TYR A 273 11.19 -8.89 -23.12
N CYS A 274 11.68 -8.16 -24.11
CA CYS A 274 11.43 -8.48 -25.51
C CYS A 274 12.19 -9.74 -25.98
N SER A 275 13.30 -10.10 -25.30
CA SER A 275 14.10 -11.28 -25.60
C SER A 275 14.75 -11.89 -24.34
N PRO A 276 15.10 -13.18 -24.35
CA PRO A 276 15.91 -13.79 -23.30
C PRO A 276 17.29 -13.14 -23.14
N ASP A 277 17.86 -12.57 -24.21
CA ASP A 277 19.14 -11.86 -24.15
C ASP A 277 19.04 -10.60 -23.29
N HIS A 278 17.96 -9.82 -23.42
CA HIS A 278 17.75 -8.63 -22.61
C HIS A 278 17.61 -8.96 -21.12
N GLN A 279 16.95 -10.09 -20.80
CA GLN A 279 16.90 -10.58 -19.43
C GLN A 279 18.29 -10.96 -18.90
N ARG A 280 19.11 -11.64 -19.71
CA ARG A 280 20.49 -12.00 -19.35
C ARG A 280 21.37 -10.77 -19.13
N ILE A 281 21.27 -9.77 -20.02
CA ILE A 281 22.00 -8.50 -19.89
C ILE A 281 21.59 -7.81 -18.59
N ASP A 282 20.29 -7.58 -18.39
CA ASP A 282 19.77 -6.91 -17.19
C ASP A 282 20.21 -7.66 -15.92
N TRP A 283 20.18 -9.00 -15.91
CA TRP A 283 20.66 -9.82 -14.78
C TRP A 283 22.18 -9.70 -14.51
N SER A 284 22.98 -9.49 -15.56
CA SER A 284 24.44 -9.50 -15.51
C SER A 284 25.08 -8.16 -15.12
N GLN A 285 24.33 -7.05 -15.12
CA GLN A 285 24.84 -5.69 -14.86
C GLN A 285 25.34 -5.42 -13.42
N GLY A 286 25.59 -6.46 -12.62
CA GLY A 286 26.20 -6.34 -11.29
C GLY A 286 25.36 -5.48 -10.34
N ALA A 287 25.99 -4.50 -9.69
CA ALA A 287 25.33 -3.55 -8.79
C ALA A 287 24.27 -2.65 -9.49
N GLY A 288 24.29 -2.57 -10.82
CA GLY A 288 23.27 -1.85 -11.60
C GLY A 288 22.03 -2.69 -11.96
N SER A 289 22.06 -4.00 -11.72
CA SER A 289 20.94 -4.90 -12.03
C SER A 289 19.83 -4.82 -10.98
N LEU A 290 18.88 -3.92 -11.16
CA LEU A 290 17.72 -3.82 -10.25
C LEU A 290 16.91 -5.13 -10.22
N HIS A 291 16.81 -5.85 -11.35
CA HIS A 291 16.01 -7.07 -11.39
C HIS A 291 16.62 -8.22 -10.58
N LYS A 292 17.94 -8.43 -10.61
CA LYS A 292 18.56 -9.54 -9.87
C LYS A 292 18.23 -9.49 -8.38
N TYR A 293 18.24 -8.30 -7.79
CA TYR A 293 17.96 -8.10 -6.36
C TYR A 293 16.47 -8.01 -6.02
N SER A 294 15.59 -7.78 -7.01
CA SER A 294 14.13 -7.72 -6.83
C SER A 294 13.37 -8.95 -7.35
N CYS A 295 14.08 -9.95 -7.91
CA CYS A 295 13.49 -11.15 -8.50
C CYS A 295 13.26 -12.28 -7.48
N PHE A 296 12.12 -12.25 -6.82
CA PHE A 296 11.66 -13.27 -5.88
C PHE A 296 10.56 -14.14 -6.48
N ARG A 297 10.57 -15.45 -6.16
CA ARG A 297 9.46 -16.36 -6.48
C ARG A 297 8.35 -16.15 -5.45
N THR A 298 7.09 -16.14 -5.90
CA THR A 298 5.92 -16.09 -5.02
C THR A 298 5.21 -17.44 -5.01
N GLU A 299 4.50 -17.70 -3.92
CA GLU A 299 3.61 -18.87 -3.78
C GLU A 299 2.20 -18.60 -4.34
N TYR A 300 1.89 -17.32 -4.58
CA TYR A 300 0.63 -16.82 -5.14
C TYR A 300 0.77 -16.35 -6.58
#